data_AF-A0A951NT84-F1
#
_entry.id   AF-A0A951NT84-F1
#
_cell.length_a   1.000
_cell.length_b   1.000
_cell.length_c   1.000
_cell.angle_alpha   90.00
_cell.angle_beta   90.00
_cell.angle_gamma   90.00
#
_symmetry.space_group_name_H-M   'P 1'
#
loop_
_entity.id
_entity.type
_entity.pdbx_description
1 polymer ?
#
loop_
_entity_poly.entity_id
_entity_poly.type
_entity_poly.pdbx_seq_one_letter_code
_entity_poly.pdbx_strand_id
1 'polypeptide(L)'
;MALSSGGTYQAAQVAANPKEQKRFRVKIFSPYQTYYEGEAVSLTATNATGPFDILPGHINFFSLLTDGLVVLNTGFQRLEFPIARGVLRVTQDKLTLFADV
;
A
#
# COMPACT_ATOMS: atom_id res chain seq x y z
N MET A 1 -6.14 -3.39 -49.41
CA MET A 1 -6.63 -2.31 -48.54
C MET A 1 -6.96 -2.93 -47.19
N ALA A 2 -5.95 -3.00 -46.31
CA ALA A 2 -5.82 -2.20 -45.07
C ALA A 2 -6.83 -2.65 -43.99
N LEU A 3 -6.46 -3.64 -43.16
CA LEU A 3 -5.81 -3.51 -41.83
C LEU A 3 -6.73 -2.93 -40.75
N SER A 4 -6.99 -3.71 -39.70
CA SER A 4 -6.73 -3.32 -38.30
C SER A 4 -7.48 -4.23 -37.33
N SER A 5 -6.88 -5.37 -37.04
CA SER A 5 -7.13 -6.18 -35.84
C SER A 5 -6.89 -5.34 -34.59
N GLY A 6 -7.95 -4.99 -33.88
CA GLY A 6 -7.88 -4.34 -32.56
C GLY A 6 -7.28 -5.30 -31.54
N GLY A 7 -6.08 -4.95 -31.06
CA GLY A 7 -5.36 -5.69 -30.02
C GLY A 7 -6.11 -5.64 -28.70
N THR A 8 -6.26 -6.81 -28.08
CA THR A 8 -6.72 -6.97 -26.71
C THR A 8 -5.62 -6.50 -25.76
N TYR A 9 -5.90 -5.49 -24.93
CA TYR A 9 -5.05 -5.13 -23.81
C TYR A 9 -5.15 -6.23 -22.74
N GLN A 10 -4.28 -7.24 -22.86
CA GLN A 10 -4.08 -8.20 -21.78
C GLN A 10 -3.31 -7.45 -20.68
N ALA A 11 -4.00 -7.08 -19.60
CA ALA A 11 -3.36 -6.62 -18.38
C ALA A 11 -2.46 -7.76 -17.88
N ALA A 12 -1.17 -7.68 -18.23
CA ALA A 12 -0.16 -8.60 -17.77
C ALA A 12 -0.07 -8.48 -16.25
N GLN A 13 -0.71 -9.40 -15.54
CA GLN A 13 -0.35 -9.72 -14.17
C GLN A 13 1.04 -10.37 -14.22
N VAL A 14 2.08 -9.53 -14.29
CA VAL A 14 3.43 -9.92 -13.94
C VAL A 14 3.44 -10.13 -12.43
N ALA A 15 3.23 -11.37 -12.00
CA ALA A 15 3.51 -11.79 -10.64
C ALA A 15 5.01 -11.60 -10.41
N ALA A 16 5.40 -10.44 -9.87
CA ALA A 16 6.78 -10.13 -9.55
C ALA A 16 7.32 -11.21 -8.60
N ASN A 17 8.48 -11.78 -8.92
CA ASN A 17 9.17 -12.76 -8.08
C ASN A 17 9.35 -12.17 -6.66
N PRO A 18 8.81 -12.78 -5.58
CA PRO A 18 8.83 -12.20 -4.23
C PRO A 18 10.24 -11.87 -3.70
N LYS A 19 11.28 -12.49 -4.27
CA LYS A 19 12.68 -12.30 -3.91
C LYS A 19 13.34 -11.05 -4.50
N GLU A 20 12.79 -10.48 -5.56
CA GLU A 20 13.39 -9.33 -6.28
C GLU A 20 12.63 -8.02 -6.04
N GLN A 21 11.53 -8.06 -5.30
CA GLN A 21 10.73 -6.87 -4.99
C GLN A 21 11.44 -6.01 -3.95
N LYS A 22 11.60 -4.72 -4.26
CA LYS A 22 12.04 -3.72 -3.29
C LYS A 22 11.01 -3.65 -2.15
N ARG A 23 11.50 -3.36 -0.95
CA ARG A 23 10.72 -3.33 0.29
C ARG A 23 10.99 -2.06 1.06
N PHE A 24 10.00 -1.62 1.82
CA PHE A 24 10.09 -0.49 2.73
C PHE A 24 9.59 -0.88 4.12
N ARG A 25 10.01 -0.14 5.15
CA ARG A 25 9.65 -0.47 6.55
C ARG A 25 8.28 0.09 6.88
N VAL A 26 7.42 -0.75 7.44
CA VAL A 26 6.05 -0.40 7.79
C VAL A 26 5.79 -0.70 9.26
N LYS A 27 5.16 0.26 9.94
CA LYS A 27 4.62 0.10 11.30
C LYS A 27 3.18 0.58 11.34
N ILE A 28 2.26 -0.31 11.73
CA ILE A 28 0.82 -0.05 11.90
C ILE A 28 0.48 -0.31 13.36
N PHE A 29 -0.01 0.70 14.06
CA PHE A 29 -0.30 0.61 15.50
C PHE A 29 -1.45 1.55 15.91
N SER A 30 -2.07 1.21 17.04
CA SER A 30 -3.04 2.05 17.76
C SER A 30 -2.51 2.31 19.18
N PRO A 31 -3.23 3.07 20.03
CA PRO A 31 -2.86 3.22 21.45
C PRO A 31 -2.76 1.90 22.22
N TYR A 32 -3.50 0.87 21.79
CA TYR A 32 -3.65 -0.37 22.54
C TYR A 32 -2.68 -1.47 22.06
N GLN A 33 -2.34 -1.52 20.77
CA GLN A 33 -1.46 -2.55 20.23
C GLN A 33 -0.80 -2.16 18.90
N THR A 34 0.27 -2.88 18.57
CA THR A 34 0.89 -2.87 17.23
C THR A 34 0.30 -4.01 16.41
N TYR A 35 -0.30 -3.69 15.27
CA TYR A 35 -0.91 -4.68 14.37
C TYR A 35 0.10 -5.27 13.39
N TYR A 36 1.07 -4.46 12.98
CA TYR A 36 2.12 -4.89 12.07
C TYR A 36 3.39 -4.07 12.27
N GLU A 37 4.55 -4.74 12.26
CA GLU A 37 5.85 -4.10 12.20
C GLU A 37 6.80 -4.99 11.40
N GLY A 38 7.28 -4.50 10.25
CA GLY A 38 8.05 -5.31 9.32
C GLY A 38 8.27 -4.65 7.95
N GLU A 39 8.63 -5.47 6.96
CA GLU A 39 8.88 -5.03 5.58
C GLU A 39 7.72 -5.33 4.65
N ALA A 40 7.37 -4.36 3.82
CA ALA A 40 6.28 -4.48 2.85
C ALA A 40 6.71 -4.04 1.44
N VAL A 41 5.99 -4.51 0.43
CA VAL A 41 6.20 -4.17 -0.98
C VAL A 41 5.21 -3.12 -1.46
N SER A 42 4.03 -3.02 -0.83
CA SER A 42 3.08 -1.93 -1.08
C SER A 42 2.12 -1.76 0.10
N LEU A 43 1.59 -0.54 0.25
CA LEU A 43 0.46 -0.23 1.12
C LEU A 43 -0.58 0.56 0.32
N THR A 44 -1.81 0.08 0.30
CA THR A 44 -2.98 0.76 -0.26
C THR A 44 -3.84 1.32 0.87
N ALA A 45 -4.25 2.57 0.75
CA ALA A 45 -5.16 3.21 1.70
C ALA A 45 -6.03 4.27 1.00
N THR A 46 -7.01 4.80 1.72
CA THR A 46 -7.92 5.85 1.21
C THR A 46 -7.81 7.10 2.07
N ASN A 47 -7.75 8.26 1.42
CA ASN A 47 -7.88 9.57 2.07
C ASN A 47 -9.07 10.34 1.49
N ALA A 48 -9.23 11.60 1.89
CA ALA A 48 -10.34 12.44 1.44
C ALA A 48 -10.37 12.71 -0.08
N THR A 49 -9.25 12.54 -0.79
CA THR A 49 -9.18 12.69 -2.25
C THR A 49 -9.49 11.39 -2.98
N GLY A 50 -9.15 10.24 -2.39
CA GLY A 50 -9.44 8.92 -2.95
C GLY A 50 -8.45 7.84 -2.52
N PRO A 51 -8.50 6.66 -3.18
CA PRO A 51 -7.56 5.58 -2.93
C PRO A 51 -6.17 5.92 -3.48
N PHE A 52 -5.13 5.49 -2.76
CA PHE A 52 -3.74 5.69 -3.16
C PHE A 52 -2.87 4.51 -2.73
N ASP A 53 -1.75 4.34 -3.42
CA ASP A 53 -0.75 3.30 -3.17
C ASP A 53 0.61 3.91 -2.82
N ILE A 54 1.29 3.32 -1.84
CA ILE A 54 2.66 3.64 -1.47
C ILE A 54 3.54 2.44 -1.80
N LEU A 55 4.59 2.69 -2.57
CA LEU A 55 5.60 1.74 -3.01
C LEU A 55 6.98 2.14 -2.45
N PRO A 56 7.96 1.23 -2.42
CA PRO A 56 9.32 1.54 -2.00
C PRO A 56 9.92 2.71 -2.78
N GLY A 57 10.58 3.62 -2.07
CA GLY A 57 11.19 4.83 -2.64
C GLY A 57 10.24 6.01 -2.84
N HIS A 58 9.00 5.93 -2.33
CA HIS A 58 8.08 7.05 -2.34
C HIS A 58 8.66 8.25 -1.55
N ILE A 59 8.46 9.47 -2.07
CA ILE A 59 8.88 10.70 -1.40
C ILE A 59 8.22 10.85 -0.03
N ASN A 60 8.74 11.75 0.80
CA ASN A 60 8.13 12.08 2.08
C ASN A 60 6.66 12.49 1.87
N PHE A 61 5.77 11.85 2.61
CA PHE A 61 4.33 11.99 2.44
C PHE A 61 3.63 11.97 3.80
N PHE A 62 2.55 12.72 3.91
CA PHE A 62 1.72 12.77 5.12
C PHE A 62 0.26 12.87 4.68
N SER A 63 -0.61 12.04 5.26
CA SER A 63 -2.03 12.06 4.96
C SER A 63 -2.86 11.64 6.16
N LEU A 64 -4.04 12.22 6.28
CA LEU A 64 -5.11 11.66 7.10
C LEU A 64 -5.83 10.60 6.28
N LEU A 65 -6.13 9.45 6.89
CA LEU A 65 -6.90 8.38 6.30
C LEU A 65 -8.35 8.48 6.74
N THR A 66 -9.26 8.21 5.80
CA THR A 66 -10.69 8.07 6.07
C THR A 66 -11.02 6.64 6.47
N ASP A 67 -12.27 6.43 6.89
CA ASP A 67 -12.87 5.11 7.03
C ASP A 67 -12.62 4.25 5.78
N GLY A 68 -12.28 2.98 6.00
CA GLY A 68 -12.08 2.01 4.93
C GLY A 68 -11.06 0.93 5.27
N LEU A 69 -10.54 0.30 4.22
CA LEU A 69 -9.62 -0.83 4.33
C LEU A 69 -8.20 -0.39 3.99
N VAL A 70 -7.26 -0.59 4.92
CA VAL A 70 -5.83 -0.51 4.63
C VAL A 70 -5.33 -1.89 4.24
N VAL A 71 -4.72 -1.97 3.07
CA VAL A 71 -4.20 -3.23 2.52
C VAL A 71 -2.69 -3.16 2.48
N LEU A 72 -2.04 -4.08 3.18
CA LEU A 72 -0.59 -4.21 3.19
C LEU A 72 -0.18 -5.45 2.41
N ASN A 73 0.66 -5.29 1.40
CA ASN A 73 1.26 -6.40 0.68
C ASN A 73 2.70 -6.59 1.18
N THR A 74 3.03 -7.78 1.69
CA THR A 74 4.40 -8.13 2.08
C THR A 74 5.17 -8.85 0.98
N GLY A 75 4.57 -9.05 -0.19
CA GLY A 75 5.09 -9.87 -1.28
C GLY A 75 4.89 -11.37 -1.07
N PHE A 76 4.58 -11.80 0.15
CA PHE A 76 4.22 -13.18 0.50
C PHE A 76 2.73 -13.31 0.84
N GLN A 77 2.20 -12.29 1.53
CA GLN A 77 0.82 -12.25 1.96
C GLN A 77 0.25 -10.85 1.85
N ARG A 78 -1.08 -10.80 1.71
CA ARG A 78 -1.88 -9.58 1.77
C ARG A 78 -2.56 -9.54 3.12
N LEU A 79 -2.29 -8.49 3.89
CA LEU A 79 -2.91 -8.23 5.19
C LEU A 79 -3.89 -7.07 5.04
N GLU A 80 -5.07 -7.20 5.64
CA GLU A 80 -6.13 -6.22 5.52
C GLU A 80 -6.54 -5.74 6.91
N PHE A 81 -6.56 -4.42 7.09
CA PHE A 81 -6.84 -3.75 8.35
C PHE A 81 -7.99 -2.76 8.14
N PRO A 82 -9.22 -3.07 8.59
CA PRO A 82 -10.30 -2.08 8.60
C PRO A 82 -9.93 -0.96 9.59
N ILE A 83 -10.09 0.29 9.19
CA ILE A 83 -9.84 1.44 10.05
C ILE A 83 -11.01 2.40 9.99
N ALA A 84 -11.31 3.07 11.10
CA ALA A 84 -12.28 4.17 11.13
C ALA A 84 -11.63 5.51 10.73
N ARG A 85 -10.34 5.67 11.06
CA ARG A 85 -9.52 6.86 10.76
C ARG A 85 -8.04 6.53 11.01
N GLY A 86 -7.15 7.34 10.46
CA GLY A 86 -5.74 7.19 10.76
C GLY A 86 -4.87 8.37 10.33
N VAL A 87 -3.64 8.38 10.82
CA VAL A 87 -2.60 9.33 10.40
C VAL A 87 -1.45 8.52 9.81
N LEU A 88 -1.17 8.79 8.54
CA LEU A 88 -0.11 8.12 7.80
C LEU A 88 1.04 9.08 7.54
N ARG A 89 2.26 8.61 7.80
CA ARG A 89 3.50 9.33 7.50
C ARG A 89 4.48 8.41 6.79
N VAL A 90 5.04 8.87 5.69
CA VAL A 90 6.19 8.28 4.98
C VAL A 90 7.38 9.22 5.13
N THR A 91 8.49 8.72 5.60
CA THR A 91 9.75 9.48 5.68
C THR A 91 10.93 8.54 5.50
N GLN A 92 11.82 8.85 4.57
CA GLN A 92 13.04 8.05 4.30
C GLN A 92 12.73 6.54 4.16
N ASP A 93 11.75 6.20 3.33
CA ASP A 93 11.34 4.81 3.07
C ASP A 93 10.83 4.04 4.32
N LYS A 94 10.39 4.79 5.33
CA LYS A 94 9.68 4.29 6.50
C LYS A 94 8.26 4.84 6.51
N LEU A 95 7.28 3.94 6.48
CA LEU A 95 5.86 4.23 6.66
C LEU A 95 5.46 3.95 8.10
N THR A 96 4.82 4.93 8.71
CA THR A 96 4.20 4.81 10.04
C THR A 96 2.73 5.18 9.92
N LEU A 97 1.86 4.26 10.31
CA LEU A 97 0.42 4.45 10.35
C LEU A 97 -0.04 4.32 11.80
N PHE A 98 -0.58 5.41 12.33
CA PHE A 98 -1.37 5.40 13.55
C PHE A 98 -2.84 5.25 13.18
N ALA A 99 -3.44 4.13 13.52
CA ALA A 99 -4.81 3.77 13.12
C ALA A 99 -5.75 3.67 14.32
N ASP A 100 -6.99 4.05 14.09
CA ASP A 100 -8.15 3.78 14.94
C ASP A 100 -8.95 2.65 14.29
N VAL A 101 -9.08 1.54 15.01
CA VAL A 101 -9.38 0.19 14.49
C VAL A 101 -10.54 -0.40 15.26
#